data_AF-A0A2W6WQW5-F1
#
_entry.id   AF-A0A2W6WQW5-F1
#
_cell.length_a   1.000
_cell.length_b   1.000
_cell.length_c   1.000
_cell.angle_alpha   90.00
_cell.angle_beta   90.00
_cell.angle_gamma   90.00
#
_symmetry.space_group_name_H-M   'P 1'
#
loop_
_entity.id
_entity.type
_entity.pdbx_description
1 polymer ?
#
loop_
_entity_poly.entity_id
_entity_poly.type
_entity_poly.pdbx_seq_one_letter_code
_entity_poly.pdbx_strand_id
1 'polypeptide(L)'
;MSESEKRIPPFGLRLPPDLKSRVQKSADEANRSMNAEIIARLEASFDAPSREEFEATKKWATEFLRAALDNAVEQIVTEKNDPS
;
A
#
# COMPACT_ATOMS: atom_id res chain seq x y z
N MET A 1 15.89 -32.42 -15.25
CA MET A 1 16.18 -31.11 -15.87
C MET A 1 14.83 -30.51 -16.22
N SER A 2 14.36 -29.60 -15.38
CA SER A 2 13.02 -29.02 -15.48
C SER A 2 12.86 -28.23 -16.77
N GLU A 3 11.68 -28.36 -17.37
CA GLU A 3 11.09 -27.49 -18.39
C GLU A 3 11.77 -26.12 -18.39
N SER A 4 12.65 -25.91 -19.38
CA SER A 4 13.43 -24.69 -19.54
C SER A 4 12.52 -23.47 -19.36
N GLU A 5 12.91 -22.56 -18.47
CA GLU A 5 12.31 -21.23 -18.30
C GLU A 5 11.88 -20.69 -19.66
N LYS A 6 10.58 -20.79 -19.98
CA LYS A 6 10.03 -20.23 -21.21
C LYS A 6 10.24 -18.73 -21.08
N ARG A 7 11.31 -18.22 -21.69
CA ARG A 7 11.63 -16.81 -21.71
C ARG A 7 10.39 -16.07 -22.21
N ILE A 8 9.76 -15.29 -21.33
CA ILE A 8 8.60 -14.48 -21.69
C ILE A 8 9.07 -13.52 -22.79
N PRO A 9 8.42 -13.50 -23.96
CA PRO A 9 8.83 -12.62 -25.04
C PRO A 9 8.76 -11.16 -24.58
N PRO A 10 9.70 -10.29 -24.97
CA PRO A 10 9.68 -8.89 -24.57
C PRO A 10 8.37 -8.21 -24.97
N PHE A 11 7.72 -7.54 -24.03
CA PHE A 11 6.54 -6.72 -24.31
C PHE A 11 7.01 -5.38 -24.92
N GLY A 12 6.56 -5.09 -26.15
CA GLY A 12 6.95 -3.91 -26.92
C GLY A 12 6.34 -2.59 -26.42
N LEU A 13 6.54 -2.26 -25.14
CA LEU A 13 5.97 -1.08 -24.50
C LEU A 13 6.60 0.21 -25.05
N ARG A 14 5.77 1.10 -25.61
CA ARG A 14 6.21 2.42 -26.08
C ARG A 14 6.04 3.44 -24.96
N LEU A 15 7.14 3.80 -24.31
CA LEU A 15 7.18 4.83 -23.28
C LEU A 15 7.56 6.20 -23.88
N PRO A 16 6.77 7.27 -23.63
CA PRO A 16 7.22 8.63 -23.90
C PRO A 16 8.56 8.93 -23.19
N PRO A 17 9.43 9.79 -23.75
CA PRO A 17 10.77 10.04 -23.20
C PRO A 17 10.76 10.45 -21.72
N ASP A 18 9.87 11.38 -21.34
CA ASP A 18 9.74 11.82 -19.95
C ASP A 18 9.38 10.67 -18.99
N LEU A 19 8.40 9.85 -19.38
CA LEU A 19 7.99 8.71 -18.57
C LEU A 19 9.11 7.69 -18.44
N LYS A 20 9.85 7.43 -19.53
CA LYS A 20 11.01 6.53 -19.49
C LYS A 20 12.08 7.04 -18.51
N SER A 21 12.39 8.34 -18.52
CA SER A 21 13.35 8.94 -17.59
C SER A 21 12.89 8.83 -16.13
N ARG A 22 11.61 9.06 -15.86
CA ARG A 22 11.03 8.93 -14.51
C ARG A 22 11.10 7.49 -13.99
N VAL A 23 10.80 6.52 -14.84
CA VAL A 23 10.89 5.09 -14.48
C VAL A 23 12.34 4.68 -14.27
N GLN A 24 13.29 5.15 -15.11
CA GLN A 24 14.71 4.86 -14.90
C GLN A 24 15.20 5.37 -13.54
N LYS A 25 14.92 6.64 -13.24
CA LYS A 25 15.30 7.24 -11.95
C LYS A 25 14.74 6.45 -10.77
N SER A 26 13.46 6.08 -10.83
CA SER A 26 12.84 5.25 -9.79
C SER A 26 13.49 3.88 -9.64
N ALA A 27 13.87 3.26 -10.76
CA ALA A 27 14.55 1.97 -10.75
C ALA A 27 15.94 2.06 -10.11
N ASP A 28 16.67 3.14 -10.39
CA ASP A 28 17.98 3.43 -9.81
C ASP A 28 17.88 3.66 -8.29
N GLU A 29 16.89 4.45 -7.86
CA GLU A 29 16.59 4.70 -6.43
C GLU A 29 16.19 3.42 -5.69
N ALA A 30 15.44 2.53 -6.36
CA ALA A 30 15.03 1.24 -5.83
C ALA A 30 16.09 0.12 -6.04
N ASN A 31 17.26 0.44 -6.57
CA ASN A 31 18.36 -0.47 -6.85
C ASN A 31 17.95 -1.73 -7.64
N ARG A 32 17.13 -1.55 -8.69
CA ARG A 32 16.61 -2.63 -9.54
C ARG A 32 16.63 -2.27 -11.03
N SER A 33 16.44 -3.26 -11.89
CA SER A 33 16.35 -3.01 -13.34
C SER A 33 15.07 -2.23 -13.67
N MET A 34 15.11 -1.46 -14.77
CA MET A 34 13.92 -0.75 -15.28
C MET A 34 12.74 -1.70 -15.51
N ASN A 35 12.98 -2.92 -16.00
CA ASN A 35 11.91 -3.90 -16.18
C ASN A 35 11.31 -4.36 -14.85
N ALA A 36 12.14 -4.60 -13.83
CA ALA A 36 11.68 -4.94 -12.49
C ALA A 36 10.87 -3.80 -11.85
N GLU A 37 11.24 -2.54 -12.11
CA GLU A 37 10.49 -1.36 -11.68
C GLU A 37 9.10 -1.31 -12.34
N ILE A 38 9.02 -1.53 -13.65
CA ILE A 38 7.75 -1.54 -14.39
C ILE A 38 6.83 -2.63 -13.84
N ILE A 39 7.34 -3.86 -13.66
CA ILE A 39 6.56 -4.99 -13.14
C ILE A 39 6.01 -4.65 -11.76
N ALA A 40 6.85 -4.22 -10.83
CA ALA A 40 6.42 -3.95 -9.47
C ALA A 40 5.39 -2.81 -9.37
N ARG A 41 5.50 -1.78 -10.23
CA ARG A 41 4.48 -0.72 -10.29
C ARG A 41 3.15 -1.23 -10.84
N LEU A 42 3.18 -2.13 -11.82
CA LEU A 42 1.98 -2.75 -12.36
C LEU A 42 1.32 -3.65 -11.31
N GLU A 43 2.08 -4.54 -10.66
CA GLU A 43 1.60 -5.39 -9.57
C GLU A 43 0.97 -4.54 -8.45
N ALA A 44 1.68 -3.51 -7.98
CA ALA A 44 1.16 -2.59 -6.97
C ALA A 44 -0.12 -1.86 -7.40
N SER A 45 -0.33 -1.64 -8.70
CA SER A 45 -1.57 -1.02 -9.20
C SER A 45 -2.77 -1.97 -9.18
N PHE A 46 -2.53 -3.29 -9.16
CA PHE A 46 -3.57 -4.30 -9.03
C PHE A 46 -3.82 -4.72 -7.57
N ASP A 47 -2.79 -4.60 -6.71
CA ASP A 47 -2.88 -4.94 -5.28
C ASP A 47 -3.38 -3.78 -4.40
N ALA A 48 -3.49 -2.56 -4.95
CA ALA A 48 -4.05 -1.44 -4.21
C ALA A 48 -5.51 -1.74 -3.82
N PRO A 49 -5.89 -1.58 -2.54
CA PRO A 49 -7.26 -1.79 -2.11
C PRO A 49 -8.19 -0.90 -2.94
N SER A 50 -9.32 -1.46 -3.34
CA SER A 50 -10.36 -0.68 -3.99
C SER A 50 -10.76 0.49 -3.09
N ARG A 51 -11.28 1.55 -3.72
CA ARG A 51 -11.77 2.71 -2.97
C ARG A 51 -12.81 2.32 -1.92
N GLU A 52 -13.63 1.32 -2.23
CA GLU A 52 -14.65 0.81 -1.31
C GLU A 52 -14.03 0.10 -0.10
N GLU A 53 -13.05 -0.78 -0.32
CA GLU A 53 -12.29 -1.43 0.76
C GLU A 53 -11.58 -0.41 1.64
N PHE A 54 -10.95 0.61 1.02
CA PHE A 54 -10.28 1.67 1.75
C PHE A 54 -11.25 2.46 2.64
N GLU A 55 -12.41 2.87 2.13
CA GLU A 55 -13.41 3.60 2.92
C GLU A 55 -14.02 2.72 4.02
N ALA A 56 -14.21 1.42 3.78
CA ALA A 56 -14.67 0.47 4.79
C ALA A 56 -13.64 0.33 5.93
N THR A 57 -12.37 0.14 5.62
CA THR A 57 -11.29 0.09 6.61
C THR A 57 -11.18 1.39 7.40
N LYS A 58 -11.26 2.53 6.71
CA LYS A 58 -11.22 3.85 7.35
C LYS A 58 -12.39 4.08 8.30
N LYS A 59 -13.60 3.70 7.90
CA LYS A 59 -14.80 3.79 8.74
C LYS A 59 -14.63 2.95 10.00
N TRP A 60 -14.26 1.68 9.83
CA TRP A 60 -14.00 0.76 10.95
C TRP A 60 -12.95 1.32 11.92
N ALA A 61 -11.82 1.79 11.41
CA ALA A 61 -10.75 2.34 12.24
C ALA A 61 -11.22 3.58 13.02
N THR A 62 -12.04 4.43 12.41
CA THR A 62 -12.60 5.63 13.05
C THR A 62 -13.57 5.27 14.17
N GLU A 63 -14.47 4.31 13.91
CA GLU A 63 -15.43 3.82 14.92
C GLU A 63 -14.72 3.13 16.08
N PHE A 64 -13.71 2.32 15.79
CA PHE A 64 -12.88 1.67 16.80
C PHE A 64 -12.13 2.68 17.69
N LEU A 65 -11.44 3.65 17.09
CA LEU A 65 -10.71 4.67 17.84
C LEU A 65 -11.64 5.52 18.71
N ARG A 66 -12.83 5.85 18.20
CA ARG A 66 -13.85 6.55 18.97
C ARG A 66 -14.28 5.75 20.19
N ALA A 67 -14.62 4.47 20.02
CA ALA A 67 -15.03 3.60 21.13
C ALA A 67 -13.91 3.42 22.16
N ALA A 68 -12.65 3.29 21.70
CA ALA A 68 -11.50 3.19 22.59
C ALA A 68 -11.30 4.48 23.42
N LEU A 69 -11.48 5.64 22.80
CA LEU A 69 -11.40 6.93 23.49
C LEU A 69 -12.53 7.09 24.51
N ASP A 70 -13.77 6.74 24.14
CA ASP A 70 -14.92 6.82 25.04
C ASP A 70 -14.69 5.94 26.29
N ASN A 71 -14.21 4.71 26.11
CA ASN A 71 -13.86 3.82 27.25
C ASN A 71 -12.73 4.40 28.11
N ALA A 72 -11.69 4.96 27.52
CA ALA A 72 -10.58 5.55 28.27
C ALA A 72 -11.02 6.77 29.09
N VAL A 73 -11.91 7.60 28.54
CA VAL A 73 -12.50 8.73 29.25
C VAL A 73 -13.35 8.24 30.42
N GLU A 74 -14.17 7.21 30.23
CA GLU A 74 -14.97 6.63 31.30
C GLU A 74 -14.09 6.13 32.46
N GLN A 75 -13.01 5.39 32.18
CA GLN A 75 -12.09 4.91 33.20
C GLN A 75 -11.46 6.04 34.02
N ILE A 76 -11.00 7.11 33.37
CA ILE A 76 -10.41 8.27 34.06
C ILE A 76 -11.45 8.98 34.94
N VAL A 77 -12.69 9.09 34.45
CA VAL A 77 -13.79 9.72 35.22
C VAL A 77 -14.17 8.86 36.41
N THR A 78 -14.18 7.53 36.29
CA THR A 78 -14.49 6.64 37.41
C THR A 78 -13.38 6.62 38.45
N GLU A 79 -12.10 6.60 38.06
CA GLU A 79 -10.97 6.63 39.01
C GLU A 79 -10.88 7.93 39.80
N LYS A 80 -11.29 9.07 39.21
CA LYS A 80 -11.28 10.37 39.90
C LYS A 80 -12.48 10.58 40.84
N ASN A 81 -13.54 9.80 40.72
CA ASN A 81 -14.78 9.96 41.48
C ASN A 81 -14.95 8.94 42.61
N ASP A 82 -13.92 8.14 42.92
CA ASP A 82 -13.91 7.26 44.09
C ASP A 82 -13.30 8.02 45.29
N PRO A 83 -14.11 8.54 46.22
CA PRO A 83 -13.62 9.29 47.36
C PRO A 83 -13.29 8.29 48.47
N SER A 84 -12.01 8.00 48.67
CA SER A 84 -11.56 7.49 49.97
C SER A 84 -11.80 8.52 51.06
#